data_AF-A0A0D3LWG9-F1
#
_entry.id   AF-A0A0D3LWG9-F1
#
_cell.length_a   1.000
_cell.length_b   1.000
_cell.length_c   1.000
_cell.angle_alpha   90.00
_cell.angle_beta   90.00
_cell.angle_gamma   90.00
#
_symmetry.space_group_name_H-M   'P 1'
#
loop_
_entity.id
_entity.type
_entity.pdbx_description
1 polymer ?
#
loop_
_entity_poly.entity_id
_entity_poly.type
_entity_poly.pdbx_seq_one_letter_code
_entity_poly.pdbx_strand_id
1 'polypeptide(L)'
;VNKVGFMGFVQPFSDAMKLLMKKAFNLNKFNSLIYFFSPFFNFLIVSFIIILLPYKSLNEYFFYGILLFFCCLSLNVYSVIMMSWSSNSKYTFLGAIRVIIQLISYEISMMVFVLSMSLLLNNLSFMFYEKYQMYMWLMELFFMVSFILFMIFMIESNRVPFDFVE
;
A
#
# COMPACT_ATOMS: atom_id res chain seq x y z
N VAL A 1 10.88 13.73 21.76
CA VAL A 1 10.75 14.45 23.05
C VAL A 1 9.45 14.01 23.69
N ASN A 2 9.53 13.19 24.73
CA ASN A 2 8.39 12.62 25.45
C ASN A 2 7.63 13.73 26.20
N LYS A 3 6.84 14.53 25.47
CA LYS A 3 6.07 15.65 26.02
C LYS A 3 4.59 15.31 26.21
N VAL A 4 4.07 14.27 25.56
CA VAL A 4 2.64 13.93 25.61
C VAL A 4 2.45 12.51 26.15
N GLY A 5 2.10 12.41 27.44
CA GLY A 5 1.76 11.16 28.12
C GLY A 5 2.93 10.27 28.57
N PHE A 6 2.61 9.13 29.20
CA PHE A 6 3.60 8.15 29.65
C PHE A 6 4.24 7.47 28.43
N MET A 7 5.56 7.60 28.26
CA MET A 7 6.35 7.01 27.17
C MET A 7 5.87 7.33 25.73
N GLY A 8 5.03 8.35 25.54
CA GLY A 8 4.51 8.75 24.22
C GLY A 8 3.32 7.93 23.69
N PHE A 9 2.73 7.01 24.48
CA PHE A 9 1.56 6.22 24.04
C PHE A 9 0.34 7.08 23.65
N VAL A 10 0.20 8.26 24.27
CA VAL A 10 -0.94 9.18 24.02
C VAL A 10 -0.69 10.08 22.79
N GLN A 11 0.51 10.06 22.21
CA GLN A 11 0.88 10.90 21.06
C GLN A 11 -0.07 10.74 19.84
N PRO A 12 -0.35 9.52 19.31
CA PRO A 12 -1.20 9.37 18.12
C PRO A 12 -2.64 9.89 18.34
N PHE A 13 -3.16 9.75 19.56
CA PHE A 13 -4.48 10.28 19.90
C PHE A 13 -4.48 11.80 19.94
N SER A 14 -3.42 12.41 20.50
CA SER A 14 -3.28 13.87 20.53
C SER A 14 -3.15 14.49 19.14
N ASP A 15 -2.43 13.83 18.22
CA ASP A 15 -2.29 14.29 16.84
C ASP A 15 -3.60 14.12 16.05
N ALA A 16 -4.36 13.04 16.28
CA ALA A 16 -5.69 12.86 15.71
C ALA A 16 -6.68 13.95 16.18
N MET A 17 -6.73 14.24 17.48
CA MET A 17 -7.55 15.33 18.03
C MET A 17 -7.15 16.69 17.46
N LYS A 18 -5.84 16.95 17.32
CA LYS A 18 -5.33 18.19 16.72
C LYS A 18 -5.76 18.34 15.26
N LEU A 19 -5.78 17.27 14.48
CA LEU A 19 -6.25 17.29 13.09
C LEU A 19 -7.77 17.54 13.01
N LEU A 20 -8.56 16.91 13.87
CA LEU A 20 -10.03 17.09 13.92
C LEU A 20 -10.44 18.53 14.30
N MET A 21 -9.68 19.18 15.18
CA MET A 21 -9.95 20.57 15.61
C MET A 21 -9.46 21.62 14.61
N LYS A 22 -8.59 21.26 13.66
CA LYS A 22 -8.04 22.19 12.67
C LYS A 22 -9.14 22.59 11.67
N LYS A 23 -9.34 23.90 11.46
CA LYS A 23 -10.28 24.39 10.46
C LYS A 23 -9.89 23.88 9.07
N ALA A 24 -10.85 23.31 8.35
CA ALA A 24 -10.67 22.95 6.95
C ALA A 24 -10.45 24.24 6.13
N PHE A 25 -9.29 24.38 5.51
CA PHE A 25 -9.01 25.46 4.58
C PHE A 25 -9.58 25.09 3.21
N ASN A 26 -10.68 25.71 2.81
CA ASN A 26 -11.16 25.60 1.44
C ASN A 26 -10.26 26.47 0.55
N LEU A 27 -9.35 25.83 -0.18
CA LEU A 27 -8.64 26.46 -1.29
C LEU A 27 -9.65 26.82 -2.41
N ASN A 28 -9.58 28.01 -2.98
CA ASN A 28 -10.59 28.49 -3.94
C ASN A 28 -10.62 27.78 -5.30
N LYS A 29 -9.76 26.78 -5.55
CA LYS A 29 -9.51 26.23 -6.89
C LYS A 29 -9.49 24.70 -7.00
N PHE A 30 -9.91 23.92 -6.01
CA PHE A 30 -9.90 22.44 -6.11
C PHE A 30 -11.29 21.86 -6.38
N ASN A 31 -11.34 20.67 -6.99
CA ASN A 31 -12.59 19.93 -7.18
C ASN A 31 -12.98 19.23 -5.87
N SER A 32 -13.96 19.78 -5.15
CA SER A 32 -14.31 19.36 -3.79
C SER A 32 -14.78 17.91 -3.69
N LEU A 33 -15.63 17.46 -4.62
CA LEU A 33 -16.18 16.09 -4.60
C LEU A 33 -15.08 15.03 -4.70
N ILE A 34 -14.17 15.20 -5.67
CA ILE A 34 -13.08 14.24 -5.91
C ILE A 34 -12.05 14.31 -4.78
N TYR A 35 -11.80 15.50 -4.24
CA TYR A 35 -10.86 15.67 -3.13
C TYR A 35 -11.30 14.95 -1.85
N PHE A 36 -12.60 14.94 -1.52
CA PHE A 36 -13.10 14.19 -0.36
C PHE A 36 -13.29 12.70 -0.62
N PHE A 37 -13.70 12.32 -1.84
CA PHE A 37 -13.94 10.92 -2.17
C PHE A 37 -12.65 10.11 -2.34
N SER A 38 -11.60 10.72 -2.90
CA SER A 38 -10.35 10.03 -3.19
C SER A 38 -9.63 9.41 -1.98
N PRO A 39 -9.47 10.07 -0.81
CA PRO A 39 -8.87 9.42 0.36
C PRO A 39 -9.76 8.31 0.93
N PHE A 40 -11.09 8.45 0.84
CA PHE A 40 -12.02 7.40 1.25
C PHE A 40 -11.89 6.16 0.35
N PHE A 41 -11.78 6.37 -0.97
CA PHE A 41 -11.58 5.28 -1.92
C PHE A 41 -10.25 4.53 -1.70
N ASN A 42 -9.16 5.25 -1.41
CA ASN A 42 -7.89 4.61 -1.06
C ASN A 42 -8.00 3.76 0.22
N PHE A 43 -8.64 4.29 1.27
CA PHE A 43 -8.87 3.54 2.50
C PHE A 43 -9.67 2.25 2.26
N LEU A 44 -10.69 2.29 1.40
CA LEU A 44 -11.45 1.09 1.03
C LEU A 44 -10.55 0.03 0.36
N ILE A 45 -9.70 0.42 -0.59
CA ILE A 45 -8.79 -0.52 -1.27
C ILE A 45 -7.87 -1.21 -0.27
N VAL A 46 -7.26 -0.45 0.65
CA VAL A 46 -6.37 -1.01 1.68
C VAL A 46 -7.13 -1.98 2.60
N SER A 47 -8.37 -1.64 2.97
CA SER A 47 -9.20 -2.54 3.79
C SER A 47 -9.51 -3.87 3.09
N PHE A 48 -9.72 -3.86 1.76
CA PHE A 48 -9.89 -5.09 0.98
C PHE A 48 -8.62 -5.95 0.96
N ILE A 49 -7.44 -5.33 0.86
CA ILE A 49 -6.16 -6.06 0.89
C ILE A 49 -5.99 -6.80 2.23
N ILE A 50 -6.42 -6.20 3.35
CA ILE A 50 -6.32 -6.82 4.68
C ILE A 50 -7.16 -8.10 4.76
N ILE A 51 -8.31 -8.17 4.08
CA ILE A 51 -9.16 -9.38 4.05
C ILE A 51 -8.44 -10.55 3.35
N LEU A 52 -7.56 -10.27 2.37
CA LEU A 52 -6.80 -11.29 1.64
C LEU A 52 -5.67 -11.92 2.47
N LEU A 53 -5.30 -11.33 3.61
CA LEU A 53 -4.23 -11.86 4.47
C LEU A 53 -4.68 -13.15 5.16
N PRO A 54 -3.89 -14.23 5.10
CA PRO A 54 -4.26 -15.53 5.66
C PRO A 54 -4.43 -15.41 7.18
N TYR A 55 -5.68 -15.32 7.62
CA TYR A 55 -6.08 -15.50 9.01
C TYR A 55 -6.80 -16.84 9.13
N LYS A 56 -6.47 -17.59 10.20
CA LYS A 56 -6.81 -19.01 10.39
C LYS A 56 -8.28 -19.40 10.18
N SER A 57 -9.22 -18.45 10.16
CA SER A 57 -10.65 -18.70 10.01
C SER A 57 -11.29 -18.18 8.73
N LEU A 58 -10.66 -17.27 7.98
CA LEU A 58 -11.34 -16.48 6.94
C LEU A 58 -10.95 -16.88 5.50
N ASN A 59 -9.78 -17.50 5.30
CA ASN A 59 -9.13 -17.51 3.98
C ASN A 59 -9.15 -18.85 3.23
N GLU A 60 -9.96 -19.81 3.65
CA GLU A 60 -10.10 -21.07 2.91
C GLU A 60 -10.76 -20.89 1.53
N TYR A 61 -11.42 -19.75 1.28
CA TYR A 61 -12.22 -19.54 0.06
C TYR A 61 -11.49 -18.89 -1.12
N PHE A 62 -10.34 -18.23 -0.91
CA PHE A 62 -9.67 -17.49 -1.98
C PHE A 62 -8.65 -18.35 -2.73
N PHE A 63 -9.13 -19.14 -3.69
CA PHE A 63 -8.27 -19.95 -4.58
C PHE A 63 -7.25 -19.10 -5.37
N TYR A 64 -7.64 -17.90 -5.77
CA TYR A 64 -6.80 -16.95 -6.54
C TYR A 64 -6.38 -15.73 -5.71
N GLY A 65 -6.06 -15.94 -4.43
CA GLY A 65 -5.71 -14.85 -3.50
C GLY A 65 -4.62 -13.91 -4.02
N ILE A 66 -3.54 -14.45 -4.59
CA ILE A 66 -2.42 -13.66 -5.11
C ILE A 66 -2.83 -12.77 -6.29
N LEU A 67 -3.69 -13.28 -7.19
CA LEU A 67 -4.17 -12.48 -8.33
C LEU A 67 -5.08 -11.34 -7.84
N LEU A 68 -5.95 -11.61 -6.87
CA LEU A 68 -6.80 -10.57 -6.27
C LEU A 68 -5.98 -9.49 -5.57
N PHE A 69 -4.89 -9.85 -4.90
CA PHE A 69 -3.97 -8.90 -4.29
C PHE A 69 -3.41 -7.93 -5.34
N PHE A 70 -2.97 -8.46 -6.49
CA PHE A 70 -2.48 -7.65 -7.60
C PHE A 70 -3.55 -6.77 -8.25
N CYS A 71 -4.78 -7.24 -8.37
CA CYS A 71 -5.90 -6.40 -8.81
C CYS A 71 -6.11 -5.22 -7.85
N CYS A 72 -6.07 -5.44 -6.53
CA CYS A 72 -6.22 -4.37 -5.55
C CYS A 72 -5.07 -3.36 -5.58
N LEU A 73 -3.82 -3.80 -5.78
CA LEU A 73 -2.67 -2.90 -5.91
C LEU A 73 -2.83 -1.98 -7.13
N SER A 74 -3.20 -2.52 -8.30
CA SER A 74 -3.41 -1.72 -9.50
C SER A 74 -4.51 -0.68 -9.34
N LEU A 75 -5.57 -0.99 -8.56
CA LEU A 75 -6.64 -0.05 -8.23
C LEU A 75 -6.15 1.13 -7.36
N ASN A 76 -5.13 0.91 -6.51
CA ASN A 76 -4.61 1.93 -5.63
C ASN A 76 -3.97 3.10 -6.40
N VAL A 77 -3.27 2.82 -7.51
CA VAL A 77 -2.65 3.84 -8.37
C VAL A 77 -3.70 4.82 -8.91
N TYR A 78 -4.92 4.35 -9.22
CA TYR A 78 -6.00 5.23 -9.66
C TYR A 78 -6.46 6.20 -8.57
N SER A 79 -6.45 5.77 -7.29
CA SER A 79 -6.78 6.66 -6.18
C SER A 79 -5.79 7.83 -6.09
N VAL A 80 -4.50 7.57 -6.34
CA VAL A 80 -3.43 8.58 -6.34
C VAL A 80 -3.62 9.60 -7.47
N ILE A 81 -3.99 9.13 -8.66
CA ILE A 81 -4.32 9.99 -9.81
C ILE A 81 -5.49 10.92 -9.47
N MET A 82 -6.56 10.39 -8.86
CA MET A 82 -7.73 11.19 -8.50
C MET A 82 -7.39 12.28 -7.47
N MET A 83 -6.59 11.95 -6.45
CA MET A 83 -6.12 12.93 -5.46
C MET A 83 -5.36 14.07 -6.13
N SER A 84 -4.42 13.74 -7.02
CA SER A 84 -3.61 14.75 -7.70
C SER A 84 -4.44 15.67 -8.61
N TRP A 85 -5.30 15.08 -9.45
CA TRP A 85 -6.14 15.85 -10.38
C TRP A 85 -7.08 16.81 -9.65
N SER A 86 -7.62 16.41 -8.49
CA SER A 86 -8.54 17.24 -7.72
C SER A 86 -7.93 18.57 -7.25
N SER A 87 -6.60 18.63 -7.03
CA SER A 87 -5.89 19.79 -6.49
C SER A 87 -5.67 20.93 -7.50
N ASN A 88 -5.93 20.71 -8.80
CA ASN A 88 -5.91 21.72 -9.86
C ASN A 88 -4.66 22.64 -9.92
N SER A 89 -3.51 22.16 -9.43
CA SER A 89 -2.24 22.87 -9.52
C SER A 89 -1.27 22.11 -10.43
N LYS A 90 -0.56 22.83 -11.30
CA LYS A 90 0.40 22.19 -12.23
C LYS A 90 1.55 21.49 -11.49
N TYR A 91 1.97 22.03 -10.34
CA TYR A 91 3.08 21.48 -9.57
C TYR A 91 2.70 20.15 -8.90
N THR A 92 1.55 20.10 -8.23
CA THR A 92 1.03 18.87 -7.61
C THR A 92 0.76 17.79 -8.65
N PHE A 93 0.29 18.17 -9.84
CA PHE A 93 0.08 17.24 -10.94
C PHE A 93 1.39 16.64 -11.47
N LEU A 94 2.42 17.46 -11.67
CA LEU A 94 3.74 16.99 -12.12
C LEU A 94 4.44 16.10 -11.08
N GLY A 95 4.35 16.45 -9.79
CA GLY A 95 4.86 15.62 -8.70
C GLY A 95 4.19 14.24 -8.68
N ALA A 96 2.85 14.21 -8.74
CA ALA A 96 2.10 12.97 -8.74
C ALA A 96 2.42 12.07 -9.95
N ILE A 97 2.61 12.63 -11.16
CA ILE A 97 2.99 11.82 -12.33
C ILE A 97 4.30 11.06 -12.09
N ARG A 98 5.27 11.68 -11.42
CA ARG A 98 6.54 11.01 -11.08
C ARG A 98 6.30 9.86 -10.12
N VAL A 99 5.46 10.06 -9.10
CA VAL A 99 5.08 9.01 -8.14
C VAL A 99 4.38 7.86 -8.87
N ILE A 100 3.45 8.15 -9.78
CA ILE A 100 2.69 7.14 -10.52
C ILE A 100 3.60 6.27 -11.39
N ILE A 101 4.56 6.89 -12.09
CA ILE A 101 5.52 6.15 -12.92
C ILE A 101 6.35 5.20 -12.05
N GLN A 102 6.82 5.66 -10.89
CA GLN A 102 7.50 4.82 -9.91
C GLN A 102 6.60 3.65 -9.47
N LEU A 103 5.40 3.93 -8.96
CA LEU A 103 4.47 2.90 -8.47
C LEU A 103 4.22 1.80 -9.52
N ILE A 104 3.86 2.17 -10.76
CA ILE A 104 3.56 1.20 -11.83
C ILE A 104 4.79 0.36 -12.19
N SER A 105 5.97 0.98 -12.30
CA SER A 105 7.20 0.26 -12.64
C SER A 105 7.56 -0.81 -11.60
N TYR A 106 7.41 -0.49 -10.32
CA TYR A 106 7.72 -1.41 -9.23
C TYR A 106 6.62 -2.43 -8.97
N GLU A 107 5.35 -2.11 -9.26
CA GLU A 107 4.24 -3.06 -9.23
C GLU A 107 4.45 -4.22 -10.22
N ILE A 108 4.83 -3.92 -11.47
CA ILE A 108 5.14 -4.95 -12.47
C ILE A 108 6.30 -5.83 -12.01
N SER A 109 7.35 -5.22 -11.44
CA SER A 109 8.49 -5.98 -10.92
C SER A 109 8.09 -6.92 -9.79
N MET A 110 7.24 -6.47 -8.85
CA MET A 110 6.70 -7.29 -7.78
C MET A 110 5.88 -8.46 -8.34
N MET A 111 5.02 -8.21 -9.33
CA MET A 111 4.20 -9.25 -9.96
C MET A 111 5.06 -10.41 -10.47
N VAL A 112 6.14 -10.10 -11.19
CA VAL A 112 7.04 -11.12 -11.75
C VAL A 112 7.67 -11.97 -10.64
N PHE A 113 8.10 -11.35 -9.53
CA PHE A 113 8.73 -12.07 -8.42
C PHE A 113 7.75 -12.93 -7.62
N VAL A 114 6.56 -12.43 -7.29
CA VAL A 114 5.57 -13.23 -6.54
C VAL A 114 5.03 -14.36 -7.42
N LEU A 115 4.81 -14.10 -8.73
CA LEU A 115 4.37 -15.14 -9.65
C LEU A 115 5.44 -16.23 -9.82
N SER A 116 6.73 -15.89 -9.87
CA SER A 116 7.79 -16.91 -9.93
C SER A 116 7.81 -17.80 -8.68
N MET A 117 7.55 -17.24 -7.49
CA MET A 117 7.36 -18.04 -6.26
C MET A 117 6.10 -18.92 -6.33
N SER A 118 5.02 -18.42 -6.94
CA SER A 118 3.78 -19.21 -7.09
C SER A 118 3.93 -20.41 -8.02
N LEU A 119 4.78 -20.30 -9.03
CA LEU A 119 5.11 -21.42 -9.93
C LEU A 119 5.82 -22.56 -9.18
N LEU A 120 6.64 -22.25 -8.17
CA LEU A 120 7.30 -23.29 -7.37
C LEU A 120 6.31 -24.08 -6.50
N LEU A 121 5.29 -23.40 -6.00
CA LEU A 121 4.27 -23.96 -5.10
C LEU A 121 3.07 -24.55 -5.86
N ASN A 122 3.03 -24.35 -7.19
CA ASN A 122 1.92 -24.69 -8.09
C ASN A 122 0.54 -24.27 -7.56
N ASN A 123 0.47 -23.20 -6.77
CA ASN A 123 -0.74 -22.74 -6.12
C ASN A 123 -0.73 -21.21 -5.94
N LEU A 124 -1.91 -20.59 -6.14
CA LEU A 124 -2.09 -19.13 -6.10
C LEU A 124 -2.81 -18.64 -4.83
N SER A 125 -3.20 -19.53 -3.92
CA SER A 125 -3.86 -19.14 -2.66
C SER A 125 -2.82 -18.82 -1.59
N PHE A 126 -3.05 -17.76 -0.80
CA PHE A 126 -2.18 -17.39 0.33
C PHE A 126 -2.12 -18.46 1.44
N MET A 127 -3.17 -19.26 1.62
CA MET A 127 -3.19 -20.33 2.64
C MET A 127 -2.16 -21.43 2.38
N PHE A 128 -1.90 -21.75 1.10
CA PHE A 128 -0.85 -22.71 0.76
C PHE A 128 0.54 -22.17 1.15
N TYR A 129 0.80 -20.87 1.00
CA TYR A 129 2.07 -20.26 1.41
C TYR A 129 2.31 -20.40 2.92
N GLU A 130 1.29 -20.17 3.75
CA GLU A 130 1.40 -20.36 5.20
C GLU A 130 1.74 -21.82 5.55
N LYS A 131 1.07 -22.79 4.91
CA LYS A 131 1.35 -24.23 5.12
C LYS A 131 2.76 -24.61 4.70
N TYR A 132 3.27 -24.08 3.59
CA TYR A 132 4.63 -24.36 3.12
C TYR A 132 5.70 -23.74 4.04
N GLN A 133 5.44 -22.54 4.57
CA GLN A 133 6.33 -21.87 5.52
C GLN A 133 6.53 -22.66 6.83
N MET A 134 5.59 -23.53 7.21
CA MET A 134 5.74 -24.43 8.37
C MET A 134 6.85 -25.46 8.18
N TYR A 135 7.13 -25.87 6.94
CA TYR A 135 8.18 -26.85 6.63
C TYR A 135 9.53 -26.18 6.42
N MET A 136 9.58 -25.17 5.54
CA MET A 136 10.78 -24.43 5.20
C MET A 136 10.42 -22.98 4.94
N TRP A 137 11.21 -22.05 5.48
CA TRP A 137 11.00 -20.63 5.24
C TRP A 137 11.43 -20.27 3.82
N LEU A 138 10.49 -19.76 3.02
CA LEU A 138 10.75 -19.32 1.64
C LEU A 138 11.84 -18.22 1.56
N MET A 139 11.98 -17.43 2.62
CA MET A 139 13.02 -16.40 2.74
C MET A 139 14.44 -16.99 2.75
N GLU A 140 14.63 -18.15 3.38
CA GLU A 140 15.95 -18.79 3.45
C GLU A 140 16.32 -19.43 2.10
N LEU A 141 15.36 -20.07 1.44
CA LEU A 141 15.55 -20.67 0.11
C LEU A 141 15.88 -19.62 -0.95
N PHE A 142 15.28 -18.44 -0.86
CA PHE A 142 15.43 -17.37 -1.83
C PHE A 142 15.94 -16.07 -1.22
N PHE A 143 17.02 -16.14 -0.44
CA PHE A 143 17.54 -14.98 0.28
C PHE A 143 17.73 -13.73 -0.60
N MET A 144 18.41 -13.87 -1.75
CA MET A 144 18.65 -12.74 -2.66
C MET A 144 17.35 -12.17 -3.25
N VAL A 145 16.41 -13.03 -3.64
CA VAL A 145 15.12 -12.59 -4.21
C VAL A 145 14.28 -11.91 -3.15
N SER A 146 14.29 -12.43 -1.93
CA SER A 146 13.56 -11.84 -0.80
C SER A 146 14.08 -10.47 -0.41
N PHE A 147 15.41 -10.25 -0.53
CA PHE A 147 16.00 -8.93 -0.31
C PHE A 147 15.59 -7.94 -1.40
N ILE A 148 15.55 -8.35 -2.67
CA ILE A 148 15.06 -7.52 -3.77
C ILE A 148 13.58 -7.18 -3.57
N LEU A 149 12.74 -8.16 -3.20
CA LEU A 149 11.33 -7.93 -2.87
C LEU A 149 11.16 -6.92 -1.73
N PHE A 150 11.96 -7.03 -0.67
CA PHE A 150 11.94 -6.06 0.43
C PHE A 150 12.25 -4.64 -0.06
N MET A 151 13.25 -4.48 -0.93
CA MET A 151 13.57 -3.18 -1.52
C MET A 151 12.42 -2.65 -2.38
N ILE A 152 11.76 -3.52 -3.17
CA ILE A 152 10.59 -3.15 -3.97
C ILE A 152 9.44 -2.65 -3.08
N PHE A 153 9.14 -3.35 -1.98
CA PHE A 153 8.10 -2.90 -1.02
C PHE A 153 8.43 -1.54 -0.40
N MET A 154 9.70 -1.28 -0.05
CA MET A 154 10.12 0.02 0.48
C MET A 154 9.93 1.13 -0.56
N ILE A 155 10.30 0.87 -1.82
CA ILE A 155 10.17 1.83 -2.93
C ILE A 155 8.69 2.11 -3.26
N GLU A 156 7.84 1.09 -3.27
CA GLU A 156 6.41 1.25 -3.55
C GLU A 156 5.69 2.04 -2.45
N SER A 157 6.07 1.81 -1.18
CA SER A 157 5.46 2.51 -0.05
C SER A 157 5.88 3.98 0.09
N ASN A 158 6.75 4.49 -0.80
CA ASN A 158 7.38 5.81 -0.71
C ASN A 158 7.82 6.09 0.72
N ARG A 159 8.62 5.16 1.28
CA ARG A 159 9.27 5.34 2.58
C ARG A 159 10.76 5.55 2.43
N VAL A 160 11.32 6.34 3.35
CA VAL A 160 12.75 6.62 3.48
C VAL A 160 13.54 5.31 3.27
N PRO A 161 14.50 5.27 2.32
CA PRO A 161 15.20 6.39 1.68
C PRO A 161 14.63 6.90 0.34
N PHE A 162 13.49 6.38 -0.15
CA PHE A 162 13.02 6.63 -1.52
C PHE A 162 11.96 7.76 -1.63
N ASP A 163 11.95 8.70 -0.68
CA ASP A 163 10.90 9.74 -0.53
C ASP A 163 11.14 11.00 -1.37
N PHE A 164 11.96 10.94 -2.42
CA PHE A 164 12.35 12.11 -3.21
C PHE A 164 11.22 12.73 -4.06
N VAL A 165 10.03 12.12 -4.06
CA VAL A 165 8.94 12.43 -4.99
C VAL A 165 7.71 13.05 -4.29
N GLU A 166 7.74 13.23 -2.96
CA GLU A 166 6.73 14.02 -2.24
C GLU A 166 6.84 15.53 -2.51
#